data_AF-A0A9W9SII8-F1
#
_entry.id   AF-A0A9W9SII8-F1
#
_cell.length_a   1.000
_cell.length_b   1.000
_cell.length_c   1.000
_cell.angle_alpha   90.00
_cell.angle_beta   90.00
_cell.angle_gamma   90.00
#
_symmetry.space_group_name_H-M   'P 1'
#
loop_
_entity.id
_entity.type
_entity.pdbx_description
1 polymer ?
#
loop_
_entity_poly.entity_id
_entity_poly.type
_entity_poly.pdbx_seq_one_letter_code
_entity_poly.pdbx_strand_id
1 'polypeptide(L)'
;MKGFLGLALLPLLTAASPVGVESIHNGAAPIISSMNSQEIPDSYIVVFKKHVDTSAAAAHHSWVQDIHATTNGRMELKKRGLFGFDTDAFLGVKHSFHVAGSLMGYAGHFHEDVIEQVRRHPDVEYIEKDSEVHHFEGPSVEKNAPWGLARISHRDSLSFGSFNKYLYAEDGGEGVDAYVIDTGTNTAHVDFEGRANWGKTIPEGDADEDGNGHGTHCSGTIAGKKHGVAKKANVYAVKVLRSNGSGTMSDVVKGVEWAAEAHIKKAKAGKKGFKGSVANMSLGGGSSRTLDLAVNAAVDAGIHFAVAAGNDNADACNYSPAAAQKAVTVGASTLADERAYFSNFGKCTDIFAPGLNILSTWIGSKYAVNTISGTSMASPHIAGLLAYYVSLQPADDSAFAAEKITPKKLKDALIEVATSGALSDIPSDTPNLLAWNGGGNSNYTEIIAQGGYKAGSTVEDFEERVHDLVNHAEQIMHKEPGAIYSEIKGAVAA
;
A
#
# COMPACT_ATOMS: atom_id res chain seq x y z
N MET A 1 1.65 -73.95 31.81
CA MET A 1 1.86 -74.35 30.40
C MET A 1 2.19 -73.08 29.63
N LYS A 2 3.46 -72.92 29.21
CA LYS A 2 3.90 -72.74 27.80
C LYS A 2 3.18 -71.59 27.08
N GLY A 3 3.79 -70.53 26.54
CA GLY A 3 5.17 -70.13 26.23
C GLY A 3 5.14 -69.08 25.10
N PHE A 4 6.19 -68.24 25.00
CA PHE A 4 6.69 -67.48 23.82
C PHE A 4 5.74 -66.57 23.00
N LEU A 5 6.10 -65.29 22.82
CA LEU A 5 6.97 -64.77 21.74
C LEU A 5 7.03 -63.23 21.81
N GLY A 6 8.25 -62.67 21.73
CA GLY A 6 8.44 -61.24 21.51
C GLY A 6 8.27 -60.88 20.04
N LEU A 7 7.76 -59.68 19.77
CA LEU A 7 7.88 -59.02 18.48
C LEU A 7 8.22 -57.55 18.70
N ALA A 8 9.40 -57.17 18.20
CA ALA A 8 9.79 -55.79 18.01
C ALA A 8 9.00 -55.20 16.84
N LEU A 9 8.40 -54.03 17.05
CA LEU A 9 7.80 -53.22 15.98
C LEU A 9 8.82 -52.17 15.56
N LEU A 10 9.42 -52.37 14.37
CA LEU A 10 10.14 -51.34 13.63
C LEU A 10 9.16 -50.28 13.12
N PRO A 11 9.51 -48.98 13.14
CA PRO A 11 8.79 -47.99 12.36
C PRO A 11 9.20 -48.12 10.88
N LEU A 12 8.21 -48.39 10.03
CA LEU A 12 8.32 -48.28 8.57
C LEU A 12 8.53 -46.80 8.21
N LEU A 13 9.78 -46.42 7.91
CA LEU A 13 10.04 -45.24 7.09
C LEU A 13 9.57 -45.56 5.66
N THR A 14 8.43 -45.01 5.26
CA THR A 14 8.08 -44.87 3.85
C THR A 14 9.03 -43.84 3.24
N ALA A 15 10.13 -44.32 2.66
CA ALA A 15 10.92 -43.54 1.73
C ALA A 15 10.05 -43.28 0.49
N ALA A 16 9.52 -42.07 0.36
CA ALA A 16 9.00 -41.61 -0.92
C ALA A 16 10.19 -41.57 -1.89
N SER A 17 10.20 -42.49 -2.85
CA SER A 17 11.14 -42.44 -3.96
C SER A 17 10.89 -41.15 -4.73
N PRO A 18 11.92 -40.33 -5.03
CA PRO A 18 11.73 -39.21 -5.94
C PRO A 18 11.36 -39.79 -7.30
N VAL A 19 10.18 -39.40 -7.80
CA VAL A 19 9.78 -39.68 -9.18
C VAL A 19 10.70 -38.85 -10.06
N GLY A 20 11.70 -39.50 -10.67
CA GLY A 20 12.51 -38.91 -11.71
C GLY A 20 11.64 -38.71 -12.94
N VAL A 21 11.19 -37.47 -13.16
CA VAL A 21 10.68 -37.05 -14.47
C VAL A 21 11.92 -36.91 -15.36
N GLU A 22 12.12 -37.84 -16.30
CA GLU A 22 13.03 -37.60 -17.42
C GLU A 22 12.57 -36.32 -18.11
N SER A 23 13.35 -35.24 -17.96
CA SER A 23 12.99 -33.97 -18.56
C SER A 23 13.07 -34.11 -20.07
N ILE A 24 12.06 -33.59 -20.76
CA ILE A 24 11.92 -33.54 -22.23
C ILE A 24 12.97 -32.60 -22.86
N HIS A 25 14.05 -32.27 -22.13
CA HIS A 25 15.02 -31.25 -22.48
C HIS A 25 16.45 -31.82 -22.50
N ASN A 26 16.81 -32.56 -23.56
CA ASN A 26 18.17 -32.84 -24.06
C ASN A 26 19.36 -32.39 -23.17
N GLY A 27 19.53 -32.95 -21.97
CA GLY A 27 20.66 -32.67 -21.07
C GLY A 27 20.70 -31.28 -20.40
N ALA A 28 19.63 -30.47 -20.52
CA ALA A 28 19.53 -29.19 -19.82
C ALA A 28 18.93 -29.36 -18.41
N ALA A 29 19.46 -28.62 -17.45
CA ALA A 29 18.95 -28.54 -16.10
C ALA A 29 17.49 -28.05 -16.09
N PRO A 30 16.63 -28.63 -15.22
CA PRO A 30 15.24 -28.21 -15.08
C PRO A 30 15.17 -26.82 -14.44
N ILE A 31 14.16 -26.04 -14.86
CA ILE A 31 13.72 -24.84 -14.17
C ILE A 31 12.51 -25.22 -13.33
N ILE A 32 12.60 -25.03 -12.02
CA ILE A 32 11.55 -25.37 -11.05
C ILE A 32 10.99 -24.10 -10.42
N SER A 33 9.75 -24.17 -9.95
CA SER A 33 9.12 -23.11 -9.18
C SER A 33 8.50 -23.69 -7.92
N SER A 34 8.43 -22.86 -6.87
CA SER A 34 7.81 -23.24 -5.61
C SER A 34 6.28 -23.27 -5.76
N MET A 35 5.64 -24.29 -5.20
CA MET A 35 4.17 -24.41 -5.24
C MET A 35 3.55 -23.40 -4.25
N ASN A 36 2.56 -22.63 -4.72
CA ASN A 36 1.88 -21.58 -3.94
C ASN A 36 2.77 -20.41 -3.49
N SER A 37 3.80 -20.04 -4.27
CA SER A 37 4.59 -18.83 -4.01
C SER A 37 4.43 -17.81 -5.13
N GLN A 38 4.64 -16.54 -4.79
CA GLN A 38 4.72 -15.45 -5.76
C GLN A 38 6.16 -15.37 -6.28
N GLU A 39 6.36 -15.65 -7.58
CA GLU A 39 7.66 -15.61 -8.24
C GLU A 39 8.16 -14.16 -8.37
N ILE A 40 9.45 -13.94 -8.14
CA ILE A 40 10.12 -12.67 -8.38
C ILE A 40 10.53 -12.64 -9.87
N PRO A 41 10.04 -11.69 -10.68
CA PRO A 41 10.39 -11.62 -12.10
C PRO A 41 11.90 -11.55 -12.32
N ASP A 42 12.40 -12.32 -13.29
CA ASP A 42 13.81 -12.38 -13.71
C ASP A 42 14.83 -12.73 -12.59
N SER A 43 14.38 -13.22 -11.43
CA SER A 43 15.24 -13.66 -10.32
C SER A 43 15.30 -15.19 -10.22
N TYR A 44 16.51 -15.72 -10.11
CA TYR A 44 16.77 -17.16 -10.17
C TYR A 44 17.79 -17.58 -9.12
N ILE A 45 17.60 -18.79 -8.60
CA ILE A 45 18.53 -19.53 -7.74
C ILE A 45 19.10 -20.69 -8.56
N VAL A 46 20.40 -20.66 -8.84
CA VAL A 46 21.10 -21.69 -9.60
C VAL A 46 21.84 -22.60 -8.62
N VAL A 47 21.56 -23.90 -8.69
CA VAL A 47 22.17 -24.90 -7.81
C VAL A 47 23.10 -25.79 -8.61
N PHE A 48 24.31 -25.97 -8.08
CA PHE A 48 25.35 -26.79 -8.71
C PHE A 48 25.23 -28.27 -8.32
N LYS A 49 25.73 -29.12 -9.21
CA LYS A 49 25.89 -30.56 -8.96
C LYS A 49 26.94 -30.82 -7.89
N LYS A 50 26.81 -31.95 -7.20
CA LYS A 50 27.70 -32.36 -6.09
C LYS A 50 29.20 -32.44 -6.40
N HIS A 51 29.59 -32.60 -7.68
CA HIS A 51 31.00 -32.68 -8.07
C HIS A 51 31.68 -31.31 -8.17
N VAL A 52 30.92 -30.22 -8.12
CA VAL A 52 31.42 -28.86 -8.28
C VAL A 52 32.07 -28.40 -6.98
N ASP A 53 33.37 -28.08 -7.06
CA ASP A 53 34.12 -27.49 -5.96
C ASP A 53 34.10 -25.94 -6.03
N THR A 54 34.68 -25.29 -5.02
CA THR A 54 34.71 -23.83 -4.94
C THR A 54 35.45 -23.16 -6.09
N SER A 55 36.41 -23.85 -6.72
CA SER A 55 37.17 -23.34 -7.85
C SER A 55 36.34 -23.40 -9.14
N ALA A 56 35.68 -24.54 -9.38
CA ALA A 56 34.76 -24.72 -10.49
C ALA A 56 33.56 -23.76 -10.40
N ALA A 57 32.99 -23.57 -9.21
CA ALA A 57 31.92 -22.59 -8.98
C ALA A 57 32.38 -21.16 -9.25
N ALA A 58 33.59 -20.79 -8.85
CA ALA A 58 34.15 -19.47 -9.15
C ALA A 58 34.34 -19.26 -10.66
N ALA A 59 34.86 -20.27 -11.37
CA ALA A 59 34.98 -20.23 -12.83
C ALA A 59 33.62 -20.10 -13.52
N HIS A 60 32.61 -20.83 -13.03
CA HIS A 60 31.24 -20.71 -13.51
C HIS A 60 30.68 -19.30 -13.29
N HIS A 61 30.86 -18.72 -12.10
CA HIS A 61 30.40 -17.35 -11.82
C HIS A 61 31.03 -16.33 -12.76
N SER A 62 32.34 -16.43 -13.03
CA SER A 62 33.02 -15.55 -13.99
C SER A 62 32.44 -15.71 -15.39
N TRP A 63 32.22 -16.94 -15.85
CA TRP A 63 31.58 -17.20 -17.13
C TRP A 63 30.16 -16.61 -17.22
N VAL A 64 29.36 -16.73 -16.16
CA VAL A 64 28.01 -16.16 -16.09
C VAL A 64 28.05 -14.62 -16.15
N GLN A 65 29.02 -14.00 -15.48
CA GLN A 65 29.22 -12.54 -15.55
C GLN A 65 29.58 -12.09 -16.97
N ASP A 66 30.41 -12.85 -17.68
CA ASP A 66 30.81 -12.52 -19.06
C ASP A 66 29.65 -12.63 -20.06
N ILE A 67 28.83 -13.68 -19.97
CA ILE A 67 27.65 -13.85 -20.84
C ILE A 67 26.56 -12.82 -20.51
N HIS A 68 26.41 -12.46 -19.23
CA HIS A 68 25.48 -11.42 -18.79
C HIS A 68 25.89 -10.06 -19.35
N ALA A 69 27.17 -9.68 -19.22
CA ALA A 69 27.70 -8.44 -19.77
C ALA A 69 27.56 -8.36 -21.29
N THR A 70 27.80 -9.47 -21.99
CA THR A 70 27.65 -9.56 -23.45
C THR A 70 26.19 -9.40 -23.88
N THR A 71 25.25 -9.99 -23.13
CA THR A 71 23.81 -9.94 -23.42
C THR A 71 23.24 -8.55 -23.13
N ASN A 72 23.60 -7.94 -21.99
CA ASN A 72 23.23 -6.56 -21.66
C ASN A 72 23.78 -5.57 -22.69
N GLY A 73 25.04 -5.72 -23.14
CA GLY A 73 25.61 -4.87 -24.19
C GLY A 73 24.85 -4.96 -25.52
N ARG A 74 24.35 -6.14 -25.90
CA ARG A 74 23.49 -6.31 -27.09
C ARG A 74 22.11 -5.68 -26.92
N MET A 75 21.56 -5.68 -25.71
CA MET A 75 20.28 -5.05 -25.38
C MET A 75 20.38 -3.52 -25.40
N GLU A 76 21.43 -2.95 -24.84
CA GLU A 76 21.73 -1.51 -24.90
C GLU A 76 21.86 -1.01 -26.36
N LEU A 77 22.49 -1.80 -27.24
CA LEU A 77 22.59 -1.51 -28.66
C LEU A 77 21.24 -1.55 -29.40
N LYS A 78 20.30 -2.41 -29.00
CA LYS A 78 18.93 -2.43 -29.53
C LYS A 78 18.05 -1.30 -28.97
N LYS A 79 18.30 -0.85 -27.73
CA LYS A 79 17.49 0.18 -27.04
C LYS A 79 17.81 1.62 -27.40
N ARG A 80 18.92 1.90 -28.11
CA ARG A 80 19.19 3.24 -28.70
C ARG A 80 18.11 3.73 -29.69
N GLY A 81 17.12 2.89 -30.03
CA GLY A 81 15.95 3.23 -30.83
C GLY A 81 14.63 3.44 -30.07
N LEU A 82 14.53 3.14 -28.77
CA LEU A 82 13.30 3.32 -27.97
C LEU A 82 13.62 3.82 -26.54
N PHE A 83 13.04 4.97 -26.17
CA PHE A 83 13.18 5.59 -24.86
C PHE A 83 12.52 4.76 -23.73
N GLY A 84 13.19 4.65 -22.57
CA GLY A 84 12.50 4.70 -21.27
C GLY A 84 12.40 3.44 -20.40
N PHE A 85 13.35 2.49 -20.44
CA PHE A 85 13.40 1.41 -19.43
C PHE A 85 14.67 1.50 -18.59
N ASP A 86 14.49 1.57 -17.27
CA ASP A 86 15.54 1.66 -16.26
C ASP A 86 16.47 0.43 -16.27
N THR A 87 17.77 0.65 -16.18
CA THR A 87 18.83 -0.36 -16.36
C THR A 87 19.28 -1.04 -15.06
N ASP A 88 18.70 -0.66 -13.92
CA ASP A 88 19.15 -1.13 -12.60
C ASP A 88 18.58 -2.50 -12.19
N ALA A 89 17.71 -3.12 -12.99
CA ALA A 89 17.07 -4.41 -12.67
C ALA A 89 17.96 -5.66 -12.88
N PHE A 90 19.11 -5.56 -13.56
CA PHE A 90 19.90 -6.72 -13.98
C PHE A 90 21.32 -6.70 -13.39
N LEU A 91 21.42 -6.79 -12.06
CA LEU A 91 22.68 -6.77 -11.32
C LEU A 91 23.51 -8.07 -11.45
N GLY A 92 23.03 -9.07 -12.20
CA GLY A 92 23.71 -10.36 -12.33
C GLY A 92 23.69 -11.15 -11.02
N VAL A 93 24.80 -11.82 -10.69
CA VAL A 93 24.92 -12.61 -9.45
C VAL A 93 24.84 -11.69 -8.23
N LYS A 94 23.83 -11.90 -7.38
CA LYS A 94 23.57 -11.15 -6.15
C LYS A 94 24.16 -11.83 -4.90
N HIS A 95 23.99 -13.14 -4.79
CA HIS A 95 24.46 -13.93 -3.67
C HIS A 95 25.12 -15.21 -4.16
N SER A 96 26.17 -15.66 -3.49
CA SER A 96 26.69 -17.03 -3.62
C SER A 96 26.53 -17.73 -2.28
N PHE A 97 26.20 -19.01 -2.31
CA PHE A 97 26.02 -19.81 -1.12
C PHE A 97 26.80 -21.12 -1.23
N HIS A 98 27.44 -21.48 -0.13
CA HIS A 98 28.13 -22.74 0.05
C HIS A 98 27.82 -23.24 1.47
N VAL A 99 26.89 -24.18 1.57
CA VAL A 99 26.57 -24.89 2.80
C VAL A 99 27.47 -26.10 2.87
N ALA A 100 28.35 -26.13 3.89
CA ALA A 100 29.46 -27.08 4.00
C ALA A 100 29.12 -28.50 3.52
N GLY A 101 29.62 -28.86 2.33
CA GLY A 101 29.51 -30.19 1.74
C GLY A 101 28.12 -30.66 1.30
N SER A 102 27.10 -29.79 1.28
CA SER A 102 25.71 -30.19 1.03
C SER A 102 25.03 -29.40 -0.10
N LEU A 103 25.31 -28.11 -0.24
CA LEU A 103 24.68 -27.27 -1.27
C LEU A 103 25.61 -26.14 -1.70
N MET A 104 25.80 -25.98 -3.00
CA MET A 104 26.54 -24.87 -3.58
C MET A 104 25.74 -24.26 -4.73
N GLY A 105 25.77 -22.94 -4.84
CA GLY A 105 25.04 -22.23 -5.88
C GLY A 105 25.12 -20.73 -5.73
N TYR A 106 24.28 -20.05 -6.50
CA TYR A 106 24.18 -18.60 -6.48
C TYR A 106 22.76 -18.14 -6.82
N ALA A 107 22.41 -16.93 -6.42
CA ALA A 107 21.15 -16.28 -6.74
C ALA A 107 21.40 -14.92 -7.38
N GLY A 108 20.55 -14.49 -8.30
CA GLY A 108 20.71 -13.23 -9.01
C GLY A 108 19.61 -12.93 -10.00
N HIS A 109 19.66 -11.71 -10.57
CA HIS A 109 18.74 -11.28 -11.62
C HIS A 109 19.37 -11.47 -13.00
N PHE A 110 18.73 -12.25 -13.85
CA PHE A 110 19.23 -12.64 -15.16
C PHE A 110 18.12 -12.59 -16.20
N HIS A 111 18.43 -12.14 -17.40
CA HIS A 111 17.52 -12.27 -18.52
C HIS A 111 17.31 -13.76 -18.88
N GLU A 112 16.12 -14.13 -19.36
CA GLU A 112 15.78 -15.50 -19.75
C GLU A 112 16.83 -16.13 -20.70
N ASP A 113 17.35 -15.35 -21.65
CA ASP A 113 18.42 -15.79 -22.58
C ASP A 113 19.72 -16.22 -21.88
N VAL A 114 20.04 -15.61 -20.74
CA VAL A 114 21.20 -15.99 -19.91
C VAL A 114 20.87 -17.28 -19.17
N ILE A 115 19.67 -17.40 -18.61
CA ILE A 115 19.21 -18.61 -17.92
C ILE A 115 19.15 -19.82 -18.85
N GLU A 116 18.73 -19.64 -20.10
CA GLU A 116 18.74 -20.68 -21.13
C GLU A 116 20.15 -21.18 -21.48
N GLN A 117 21.18 -20.34 -21.32
CA GLN A 117 22.57 -20.77 -21.45
C GLN A 117 23.07 -21.45 -20.18
N VAL A 118 22.79 -20.87 -19.00
CA VAL A 118 23.17 -21.41 -17.69
C VAL A 118 22.63 -22.81 -17.48
N ARG A 119 21.35 -23.07 -17.82
CA ARG A 119 20.74 -24.38 -17.65
C ARG A 119 21.39 -25.47 -18.49
N ARG A 120 22.14 -25.12 -19.55
CA ARG A 120 22.85 -26.10 -20.40
C ARG A 120 24.27 -26.38 -19.91
N HIS A 121 24.72 -25.69 -18.87
CA HIS A 121 26.06 -25.88 -18.33
C HIS A 121 26.14 -27.23 -17.58
N PRO A 122 27.19 -28.05 -17.80
CA PRO A 122 27.29 -29.38 -17.18
C PRO A 122 27.32 -29.37 -15.65
N ASP A 123 27.70 -28.24 -15.05
CA ASP A 123 27.83 -28.07 -13.61
C ASP A 123 26.52 -27.69 -12.90
N VAL A 124 25.47 -27.31 -13.64
CA VAL A 124 24.18 -26.91 -13.06
C VAL A 124 23.29 -28.13 -12.85
N GLU A 125 22.78 -28.32 -11.63
CA GLU A 125 21.86 -29.40 -11.28
C GLU A 125 20.42 -29.02 -11.60
N TYR A 126 19.98 -27.85 -11.14
CA TYR A 126 18.69 -27.25 -11.43
C TYR A 126 18.74 -25.72 -11.25
N ILE A 127 17.73 -25.05 -11.78
CA ILE A 127 17.48 -23.63 -11.56
C ILE A 127 16.11 -23.51 -10.92
N GLU A 128 16.01 -22.80 -9.81
CA GLU A 128 14.75 -22.47 -9.16
C GLU A 128 14.42 -21.01 -9.41
N LYS A 129 13.18 -20.71 -9.80
CA LYS A 129 12.70 -19.34 -9.83
C LYS A 129 12.59 -18.82 -8.41
N ASP A 130 13.20 -17.68 -8.15
CA ASP A 130 13.18 -17.07 -6.82
C ASP A 130 11.76 -16.64 -6.48
N SER A 131 11.39 -16.72 -5.20
CA SER A 131 10.03 -16.44 -4.78
C SER A 131 9.97 -15.79 -3.40
N GLU A 132 8.85 -15.12 -3.15
CA GLU A 132 8.62 -14.41 -1.89
C GLU A 132 8.55 -15.37 -0.69
N VAL A 133 9.27 -15.00 0.37
CA VAL A 133 9.14 -15.63 1.70
C VAL A 133 8.72 -14.55 2.68
N HIS A 134 7.57 -14.75 3.32
CA HIS A 134 7.02 -13.80 4.30
C HIS A 134 7.39 -14.20 5.72
N HIS A 135 7.58 -13.22 6.60
CA HIS A 135 7.62 -13.48 8.04
C HIS A 135 6.19 -13.75 8.54
N PHE A 136 6.02 -14.71 9.44
CA PHE A 136 4.73 -14.93 10.11
C PHE A 136 4.50 -13.84 11.15
N GLU A 137 3.95 -12.68 10.78
CA GLU A 137 3.38 -11.74 11.75
C GLU A 137 1.89 -11.55 11.47
N GLY A 138 1.07 -11.77 12.49
CA GLY A 138 -0.30 -11.28 12.49
C GLY A 138 -0.32 -9.76 12.70
N PRO A 139 -1.45 -9.10 12.44
CA PRO A 139 -1.55 -7.66 12.59
C PRO A 139 -1.23 -7.22 14.02
N SER A 140 -0.52 -6.09 14.17
CA SER A 140 -0.35 -5.47 15.49
C SER A 140 -1.67 -4.91 15.98
N VAL A 141 -1.92 -5.04 17.28
CA VAL A 141 -3.18 -4.64 17.91
C VAL A 141 -2.92 -3.63 19.02
N GLU A 142 -3.34 -2.39 18.81
CA GLU A 142 -3.41 -1.41 19.88
C GLU A 142 -4.72 -1.54 20.64
N LYS A 143 -4.62 -1.74 21.95
CA LYS A 143 -5.78 -1.79 22.86
C LYS A 143 -6.08 -0.40 23.41
N ASN A 144 -7.36 -0.12 23.64
CA ASN A 144 -7.86 1.18 24.10
C ASN A 144 -7.64 2.31 23.08
N ALA A 145 -7.63 1.97 21.79
CA ALA A 145 -7.60 2.95 20.72
C ALA A 145 -8.93 3.71 20.64
N PRO A 146 -8.94 4.98 20.19
CA PRO A 146 -10.16 5.68 19.82
C PRO A 146 -10.97 4.88 18.79
N TRP A 147 -12.29 4.95 18.88
CA TRP A 147 -13.18 4.17 18.02
C TRP A 147 -12.97 4.44 16.52
N GLY A 148 -12.57 5.67 16.15
CA GLY A 148 -12.29 6.02 14.76
C GLY A 148 -11.17 5.18 14.15
N LEU A 149 -10.10 4.95 14.92
CA LEU A 149 -9.02 4.04 14.50
C LEU A 149 -9.52 2.61 14.39
N ALA A 150 -10.27 2.14 15.40
CA ALA A 150 -10.85 0.80 15.36
C ALA A 150 -11.76 0.62 14.13
N ARG A 151 -12.54 1.62 13.77
CA ARG A 151 -13.51 1.51 12.68
C ARG A 151 -12.86 1.38 11.32
N ILE A 152 -11.81 2.16 11.06
CA ILE A 152 -11.08 2.06 9.79
C ILE A 152 -10.21 0.79 9.71
N SER A 153 -9.99 0.05 10.82
CA SER A 153 -9.23 -1.19 10.77
C SER A 153 -10.07 -2.45 10.61
N HIS A 154 -11.39 -2.34 10.64
CA HIS A 154 -12.32 -3.46 10.51
C HIS A 154 -13.25 -3.20 9.32
N ARG A 155 -13.59 -4.27 8.60
CA ARG A 155 -14.57 -4.18 7.51
C ARG A 155 -15.99 -4.23 8.06
N ASP A 156 -16.25 -5.19 8.94
CA ASP A 156 -17.52 -5.31 9.66
C ASP A 156 -17.70 -4.19 10.71
N SER A 157 -18.96 -3.89 11.02
CA SER A 157 -19.32 -2.93 12.06
C SER A 157 -18.73 -3.30 13.42
N LEU A 158 -18.41 -2.28 14.20
CA LEU A 158 -17.76 -2.47 15.49
C LEU A 158 -18.71 -3.15 16.49
N SER A 159 -18.15 -4.10 17.23
CA SER A 159 -18.81 -4.79 18.34
C SER A 159 -18.15 -4.41 19.66
N PHE A 160 -18.73 -4.85 20.78
CA PHE A 160 -18.09 -4.75 22.10
C PHE A 160 -16.67 -5.35 22.14
N GLY A 161 -16.36 -6.31 21.27
CA GLY A 161 -15.05 -6.95 21.20
C GLY A 161 -14.01 -6.18 20.36
N SER A 162 -14.43 -5.28 19.48
CA SER A 162 -13.55 -4.59 18.51
C SER A 162 -13.54 -3.07 18.62
N PHE A 163 -14.50 -2.43 19.30
CA PHE A 163 -14.67 -0.96 19.30
C PHE A 163 -13.49 -0.14 19.81
N ASN A 164 -12.54 -0.76 20.53
CA ASN A 164 -11.36 -0.12 21.10
C ASN A 164 -10.05 -0.81 20.69
N LYS A 165 -10.07 -1.55 19.57
CA LYS A 165 -8.90 -2.26 19.03
C LYS A 165 -8.56 -1.70 17.66
N TYR A 166 -7.36 -1.18 17.51
CA TYR A 166 -6.84 -0.78 16.21
C TYR A 166 -5.90 -1.85 15.67
N LEU A 167 -6.23 -2.42 14.52
CA LEU A 167 -5.36 -3.35 13.79
C LEU A 167 -4.48 -2.53 12.84
N TYR A 168 -3.17 -2.59 12.98
CA TYR A 168 -2.23 -1.76 12.21
C TYR A 168 -0.91 -2.46 11.97
N ALA A 169 -0.16 -1.96 11.00
CA ALA A 169 1.21 -2.34 10.68
C ALA A 169 2.17 -1.42 11.44
N GLU A 170 3.17 -2.00 12.11
CA GLU A 170 4.10 -1.28 13.00
C GLU A 170 4.92 -0.19 12.30
N ASP A 171 5.19 -0.38 11.01
CA ASP A 171 5.89 0.54 10.11
C ASP A 171 4.97 1.57 9.43
N GLY A 172 3.67 1.53 9.73
CA GLY A 172 2.66 2.45 9.19
C GLY A 172 3.00 3.93 9.41
N GLY A 173 3.26 4.64 8.31
CA GLY A 173 3.68 6.03 8.22
C GLY A 173 5.18 6.28 8.10
N GLU A 174 6.03 5.25 8.21
CA GLU A 174 7.49 5.44 8.20
C GLU A 174 7.97 6.09 6.89
N GLY A 175 8.83 7.10 7.02
CA GLY A 175 9.39 7.80 5.87
C GLY A 175 8.45 8.77 5.15
N VAL A 176 7.23 8.97 5.66
CA VAL A 176 6.23 9.86 5.06
C VAL A 176 6.08 11.14 5.85
N ASP A 177 6.02 12.26 5.12
CA ASP A 177 5.78 13.58 5.69
C ASP A 177 4.33 14.01 5.48
N ALA A 178 3.62 14.32 6.57
CA ALA A 178 2.26 14.84 6.56
C ALA A 178 2.24 16.36 6.79
N TYR A 179 1.85 17.12 5.78
CA TYR A 179 1.62 18.55 5.87
C TYR A 179 0.21 18.83 6.38
N VAL A 180 0.09 19.50 7.52
CA VAL A 180 -1.20 19.87 8.12
C VAL A 180 -1.42 21.35 7.88
N ILE A 181 -2.23 21.66 6.87
CA ILE A 181 -2.54 23.01 6.41
C ILE A 181 -3.77 23.49 7.21
N ASP A 182 -3.53 24.15 8.35
CA ASP A 182 -4.57 24.40 9.38
C ASP A 182 -4.21 25.59 10.30
N THR A 183 -4.58 25.55 11.58
CA THR A 183 -4.31 26.58 12.61
C THR A 183 -2.91 26.50 13.23
N GLY A 184 -2.16 25.44 12.92
CA GLY A 184 -0.85 25.13 13.49
C GLY A 184 -0.79 23.72 14.06
N THR A 185 0.24 23.39 14.84
CA THR A 185 0.27 22.17 15.67
C THR A 185 1.07 22.42 16.94
N ASN A 186 0.60 21.90 18.06
CA ASN A 186 1.38 21.78 19.28
C ASN A 186 2.47 20.70 19.10
N THR A 187 3.58 21.08 18.48
CA THR A 187 4.68 20.18 18.12
C THR A 187 5.35 19.53 19.34
N ALA A 188 5.19 20.13 20.53
CA ALA A 188 5.68 19.59 21.80
C ALA A 188 4.77 18.53 22.43
N HIS A 189 3.60 18.22 21.83
CA HIS A 189 2.69 17.21 22.35
C HIS A 189 3.36 15.83 22.34
N VAL A 190 3.31 15.12 23.47
CA VAL A 190 4.07 13.87 23.66
C VAL A 190 3.63 12.75 22.74
N ASP A 191 2.40 12.83 22.23
CA ASP A 191 1.84 11.81 21.32
C ASP A 191 2.56 11.82 19.96
N PHE A 192 3.26 12.90 19.59
CA PHE A 192 4.07 12.91 18.38
C PHE A 192 5.47 12.31 18.55
N GLU A 193 5.92 12.07 19.79
CA GLU A 193 7.25 11.51 20.08
C GLU A 193 8.41 12.26 19.39
N GLY A 194 8.25 13.58 19.20
CA GLY A 194 9.24 14.43 18.51
C GLY A 194 9.15 14.42 16.98
N ARG A 195 8.19 13.71 16.37
CA ARG A 195 7.97 13.67 14.91
C ARG A 195 7.22 14.88 14.35
N ALA A 196 6.65 15.74 15.20
CA ALA A 196 5.97 16.95 14.79
C ALA A 196 6.94 18.14 14.73
N ASN A 197 6.90 18.86 13.61
CA ASN A 197 7.79 19.97 13.29
C ASN A 197 7.01 21.17 12.77
N TRP A 198 7.55 22.37 12.96
CA TRP A 198 7.03 23.56 12.30
C TRP A 198 7.46 23.61 10.85
N GLY A 199 6.51 23.90 9.96
CA GLY A 199 6.75 24.15 8.55
C GLY A 199 6.76 25.65 8.25
N LYS A 200 5.58 26.26 8.25
CA LYS A 200 5.42 27.68 7.92
C LYS A 200 4.16 28.28 8.55
N THR A 201 4.28 29.49 9.07
CA THR A 201 3.15 30.39 9.36
C THR A 201 2.98 31.37 8.21
N ILE A 202 1.79 31.34 7.59
CA ILE A 202 1.43 32.16 6.44
C ILE A 202 0.83 33.51 6.86
N PRO A 203 -0.16 33.58 7.79
CA PRO A 203 -0.72 34.85 8.21
C PRO A 203 0.36 35.75 8.81
N GLU A 204 0.51 36.95 8.26
CA GLU A 204 1.51 37.90 8.77
C GLU A 204 1.20 38.30 10.22
N GLY A 205 2.25 38.36 11.03
CA GLY A 205 2.20 38.75 12.44
C GLY A 205 1.80 37.64 13.42
N ASP A 206 1.42 36.46 12.93
CA ASP A 206 1.15 35.30 13.81
C ASP A 206 2.45 34.59 14.20
N ALA A 207 2.47 34.02 15.41
CA ALA A 207 3.56 33.18 15.89
C ALA A 207 3.43 31.73 15.38
N ASP A 208 4.54 30.99 15.44
CA ASP A 208 4.60 29.55 15.22
C ASP A 208 4.00 28.79 16.41
N GLU A 209 2.69 28.96 16.61
CA GLU A 209 1.90 28.27 17.62
C GLU A 209 0.51 27.89 17.09
N ASP A 210 -0.06 26.81 17.63
CA ASP A 210 -1.48 26.52 17.43
C ASP A 210 -2.30 27.20 18.53
N GLY A 211 -2.80 28.39 18.24
CA GLY A 211 -3.66 29.13 19.16
C GLY A 211 -5.14 28.70 19.15
N ASN A 212 -5.53 27.74 18.31
CA ASN A 212 -6.92 27.29 18.18
C ASN A 212 -7.14 25.85 18.70
N GLY A 213 -6.21 24.94 18.39
CA GLY A 213 -6.28 23.52 18.76
C GLY A 213 -6.73 22.60 17.64
N HIS A 214 -7.44 23.13 16.64
CA HIS A 214 -7.97 22.35 15.54
C HIS A 214 -6.88 21.64 14.72
N GLY A 215 -5.80 22.34 14.37
CA GLY A 215 -4.68 21.76 13.65
C GLY A 215 -3.92 20.71 14.46
N THR A 216 -3.76 20.92 15.77
CA THR A 216 -3.22 19.89 16.67
C THR A 216 -4.09 18.64 16.68
N HIS A 217 -5.41 18.77 16.73
CA HIS A 217 -6.33 17.63 16.68
C HIS A 217 -6.17 16.82 15.39
N CYS A 218 -6.16 17.50 14.24
CA CYS A 218 -5.95 16.88 12.94
C CYS A 218 -4.58 16.17 12.86
N SER A 219 -3.51 16.84 13.30
CA SER A 219 -2.16 16.26 13.36
C SER A 219 -2.11 14.98 14.19
N GLY A 220 -2.78 14.97 15.36
CA GLY A 220 -2.87 13.79 16.23
C GLY A 220 -3.59 12.62 15.56
N THR A 221 -4.67 12.89 14.81
CA THR A 221 -5.42 11.85 14.08
C THR A 221 -4.62 11.28 12.91
N ILE A 222 -3.76 12.08 12.28
CA ILE A 222 -2.89 11.59 11.21
C ILE A 222 -1.79 10.70 11.78
N ALA A 223 -1.02 11.18 12.76
CA ALA A 223 0.28 10.58 13.11
C ALA A 223 0.60 10.49 14.61
N GLY A 224 -0.36 10.75 15.51
CA GLY A 224 -0.18 10.53 16.94
C GLY A 224 0.12 9.07 17.28
N LYS A 225 0.94 8.83 18.30
CA LYS A 225 1.25 7.49 18.80
C LYS A 225 0.00 6.75 19.23
N LYS A 226 -0.89 7.39 20.01
CA LYS A 226 -2.14 6.81 20.49
C LYS A 226 -3.32 7.13 19.58
N HIS A 227 -3.38 8.35 19.06
CA HIS A 227 -4.56 8.83 18.32
C HIS A 227 -4.42 8.76 16.80
N GLY A 228 -3.23 8.43 16.29
CA GLY A 228 -2.92 8.49 14.88
C GLY A 228 -3.15 7.19 14.13
N VAL A 229 -3.53 7.34 12.86
CA VAL A 229 -3.61 6.25 11.87
C VAL A 229 -2.21 5.79 11.44
N ALA A 230 -1.35 6.72 11.03
CA ALA A 230 0.01 6.49 10.55
C ALA A 230 1.03 6.84 11.65
N LYS A 231 1.17 5.93 12.62
CA LYS A 231 1.90 6.16 13.89
C LYS A 231 3.39 6.45 13.72
N LYS A 232 3.98 6.27 12.53
CA LYS A 232 5.39 6.58 12.25
C LYS A 232 5.61 7.79 11.34
N ALA A 233 4.54 8.45 10.86
CA ALA A 233 4.67 9.60 9.97
C ALA A 233 5.23 10.85 10.68
N ASN A 234 5.94 11.68 9.93
CA ASN A 234 6.34 13.01 10.40
C ASN A 234 5.20 14.00 10.17
N VAL A 235 5.04 14.95 11.07
CA VAL A 235 4.03 16.02 10.93
C VAL A 235 4.72 17.35 10.70
N TYR A 236 4.24 18.12 9.73
CA TYR A 236 4.68 19.48 9.46
C TYR A 236 3.51 20.45 9.54
N ALA A 237 3.55 21.35 10.52
CA ALA A 237 2.52 22.37 10.71
C ALA A 237 2.65 23.47 9.65
N VAL A 238 1.59 23.68 8.88
CA VAL A 238 1.46 24.79 7.92
C VAL A 238 0.27 25.64 8.35
N LYS A 239 0.55 26.71 9.08
CA LYS A 239 -0.48 27.58 9.65
C LYS A 239 -1.00 28.54 8.58
N VAL A 240 -2.27 28.38 8.20
CA VAL A 240 -3.02 29.25 7.28
C VAL A 240 -4.24 29.88 7.94
N LEU A 241 -4.68 29.35 9.08
CA LEU A 241 -5.74 29.89 9.91
C LEU A 241 -5.14 30.51 11.19
N ARG A 242 -5.63 31.68 11.57
CA ARG A 242 -5.22 32.37 12.80
C ARG A 242 -5.77 31.68 14.04
N SER A 243 -5.39 32.13 15.23
CA SER A 243 -5.79 31.52 16.52
C SER A 243 -7.32 31.50 16.75
N ASN A 244 -8.07 32.38 16.08
CA ASN A 244 -9.54 32.35 16.08
C ASN A 244 -10.14 31.31 15.12
N GLY A 245 -9.32 30.49 14.44
CA GLY A 245 -9.77 29.47 13.49
C GLY A 245 -10.14 30.01 12.11
N SER A 246 -9.86 31.29 11.82
CA SER A 246 -10.20 31.93 10.54
C SER A 246 -8.95 32.36 9.78
N GLY A 247 -9.01 32.35 8.45
CA GLY A 247 -7.93 32.77 7.57
C GLY A 247 -8.49 33.22 6.21
N THR A 248 -7.64 33.80 5.38
CA THR A 248 -8.05 34.23 4.03
C THR A 248 -7.82 33.10 3.02
N MET A 249 -8.62 33.05 1.95
CA MET A 249 -8.38 32.09 0.86
C MET A 249 -6.97 32.26 0.25
N SER A 250 -6.42 33.48 0.21
CA SER A 250 -5.05 33.74 -0.22
C SER A 250 -4.01 33.08 0.69
N ASP A 251 -4.20 33.13 2.02
CA ASP A 251 -3.29 32.46 2.96
C ASP A 251 -3.35 30.94 2.79
N VAL A 252 -4.56 30.40 2.59
CA VAL A 252 -4.76 28.96 2.34
C VAL A 252 -4.05 28.53 1.06
N VAL A 253 -4.24 29.26 -0.05
CA VAL A 253 -3.56 28.99 -1.33
C VAL A 253 -2.03 29.06 -1.17
N LYS A 254 -1.52 30.06 -0.45
CA LYS A 254 -0.08 30.20 -0.17
C LYS A 254 0.45 29.05 0.69
N GLY A 255 -0.34 28.52 1.62
CA GLY A 255 -0.01 27.33 2.39
C GLY A 255 0.08 26.06 1.54
N VAL A 256 -0.85 25.89 0.59
CA VAL A 256 -0.81 24.78 -0.39
C VAL A 256 0.44 24.85 -1.26
N GLU A 257 0.76 26.04 -1.78
CA GLU A 257 1.99 26.28 -2.55
C GLU A 257 3.23 25.91 -1.73
N TRP A 258 3.33 26.38 -0.48
CA TRP A 258 4.48 26.08 0.38
C TRP A 258 4.64 24.56 0.62
N ALA A 259 3.54 23.85 0.87
CA ALA A 259 3.58 22.39 1.05
C ALA A 259 4.06 21.68 -0.23
N ALA A 260 3.55 22.09 -1.40
CA ALA A 260 3.99 21.60 -2.72
C ALA A 260 5.50 21.81 -2.93
N GLU A 261 6.00 23.02 -2.68
CA GLU A 261 7.43 23.34 -2.81
C GLU A 261 8.29 22.54 -1.83
N ALA A 262 7.84 22.39 -0.58
CA ALA A 262 8.54 21.61 0.43
C ALA A 262 8.66 20.13 0.04
N HIS A 263 7.59 19.55 -0.49
CA HIS A 263 7.60 18.19 -1.04
C HIS A 263 8.56 18.06 -2.23
N ILE A 264 8.43 18.93 -3.23
CA ILE A 264 9.28 18.90 -4.43
C ILE A 264 10.76 18.98 -4.04
N LYS A 265 11.10 19.86 -3.09
CA LYS A 265 12.46 20.00 -2.59
C LYS A 265 12.96 18.71 -1.93
N LYS A 266 12.15 18.05 -1.10
CA LYS A 266 12.51 16.79 -0.45
C LYS A 266 12.61 15.63 -1.43
N ALA A 267 11.66 15.50 -2.35
CA ALA A 267 11.67 14.51 -3.41
C ALA A 267 12.93 14.64 -4.28
N LYS A 268 13.30 15.87 -4.68
CA LYS A 268 14.54 16.13 -5.45
C LYS A 268 15.82 15.86 -4.66
N ALA A 269 15.81 16.03 -3.34
CA ALA A 269 16.98 15.79 -2.51
C ALA A 269 17.31 14.29 -2.37
N GLY A 270 16.37 13.39 -2.69
CA GLY A 270 16.61 11.94 -2.72
C GLY A 270 17.10 11.36 -1.39
N LYS A 271 16.65 11.91 -0.25
CA LYS A 271 17.09 11.45 1.07
C LYS A 271 16.66 10.00 1.28
N LYS A 272 17.63 9.14 1.64
CA LYS A 272 17.37 7.75 2.02
C LYS A 272 16.28 7.69 3.10
N GLY A 273 15.23 6.90 2.85
CA GLY A 273 14.10 6.73 3.75
C GLY A 273 12.92 7.69 3.55
N PHE A 274 13.00 8.68 2.66
CA PHE A 274 11.82 9.47 2.29
C PHE A 274 10.97 8.71 1.26
N LYS A 275 9.74 8.36 1.63
CA LYS A 275 8.82 7.59 0.78
C LYS A 275 7.77 8.47 0.07
N GLY A 276 7.46 9.63 0.63
CA GLY A 276 6.52 10.57 -0.01
C GLY A 276 5.95 11.60 0.95
N SER A 277 4.93 12.31 0.50
CA SER A 277 4.23 13.28 1.33
C SER A 277 2.73 13.24 1.14
N VAL A 278 2.02 13.50 2.23
CA VAL A 278 0.58 13.71 2.24
C VAL A 278 0.27 15.11 2.75
N ALA A 279 -0.91 15.61 2.44
CA ALA A 279 -1.43 16.84 2.99
C ALA A 279 -2.87 16.68 3.45
N ASN A 280 -3.19 17.31 4.57
CA ASN A 280 -4.55 17.39 5.09
C ASN A 280 -5.02 18.85 5.08
N MET A 281 -6.21 19.08 4.53
CA MET A 281 -6.91 20.35 4.63
C MET A 281 -8.29 20.15 5.27
N SER A 282 -8.30 20.21 6.59
CA SER A 282 -9.52 20.12 7.42
C SER A 282 -10.22 21.46 7.57
N LEU A 283 -10.21 22.26 6.51
CA LEU A 283 -10.78 23.59 6.45
C LEU A 283 -11.75 23.68 5.30
N GLY A 284 -12.61 24.69 5.35
CA GLY A 284 -13.59 24.93 4.30
C GLY A 284 -14.16 26.33 4.38
N GLY A 285 -15.03 26.62 3.43
CA GLY A 285 -15.73 27.88 3.29
C GLY A 285 -16.49 27.86 1.96
N GLY A 286 -16.79 29.04 1.42
CA GLY A 286 -17.39 29.12 0.09
C GLY A 286 -16.49 28.55 -1.01
N SER A 287 -17.09 28.22 -2.16
CA SER A 287 -16.38 27.81 -3.38
C SER A 287 -15.30 28.82 -3.78
N SER A 288 -14.11 28.30 -4.12
CA SER A 288 -12.93 29.06 -4.54
C SER A 288 -12.18 28.28 -5.62
N ARG A 289 -12.41 28.66 -6.88
CA ARG A 289 -11.75 28.05 -8.04
C ARG A 289 -10.22 28.06 -7.93
N THR A 290 -9.64 29.15 -7.39
CA THR A 290 -8.19 29.26 -7.22
C THR A 290 -7.65 28.24 -6.22
N LEU A 291 -8.39 27.99 -5.13
CA LEU A 291 -8.01 26.99 -4.15
C LEU A 291 -8.06 25.58 -4.75
N ASP A 292 -9.14 25.24 -5.47
CA ASP A 292 -9.27 23.92 -6.08
C ASP A 292 -8.16 23.67 -7.11
N LEU A 293 -7.81 24.68 -7.91
CA LEU A 293 -6.69 24.60 -8.86
C LEU A 293 -5.35 24.45 -8.15
N ALA A 294 -5.12 25.16 -7.04
CA ALA A 294 -3.89 25.04 -6.27
C ALA A 294 -3.74 23.64 -5.66
N VAL A 295 -4.81 23.08 -5.09
CA VAL A 295 -4.82 21.72 -4.56
C VAL A 295 -4.56 20.71 -5.67
N ASN A 296 -5.26 20.81 -6.81
CA ASN A 296 -5.04 19.92 -7.95
C ASN A 296 -3.59 19.99 -8.47
N ALA A 297 -3.00 21.19 -8.53
CA ALA A 297 -1.60 21.37 -8.94
C ALA A 297 -0.61 20.76 -7.94
N ALA A 298 -0.89 20.84 -6.63
CA ALA A 298 -0.08 20.20 -5.60
C ALA A 298 -0.18 18.67 -5.68
N VAL A 299 -1.34 18.13 -6.03
CA VAL A 299 -1.51 16.70 -6.31
C VAL A 299 -0.73 16.28 -7.56
N ASP A 300 -0.77 17.07 -8.63
CA ASP A 300 0.04 16.82 -9.83
C ASP A 300 1.55 16.87 -9.57
N ALA A 301 1.97 17.65 -8.57
CA ALA A 301 3.35 17.69 -8.11
C ALA A 301 3.79 16.47 -7.27
N GLY A 302 2.85 15.56 -6.94
CA GLY A 302 3.14 14.29 -6.28
C GLY A 302 2.68 14.17 -4.82
N ILE A 303 2.05 15.21 -4.23
CA ILE A 303 1.51 15.12 -2.87
C ILE A 303 0.13 14.44 -2.88
N HIS A 304 -0.13 13.54 -1.94
CA HIS A 304 -1.46 12.98 -1.74
C HIS A 304 -2.29 13.88 -0.83
N PHE A 305 -3.44 14.39 -1.30
CA PHE A 305 -4.29 15.30 -0.52
C PHE A 305 -5.55 14.58 0.01
N ALA A 306 -5.85 14.80 1.29
CA ALA A 306 -7.18 14.60 1.85
C ALA A 306 -7.79 15.95 2.25
N VAL A 307 -9.07 16.13 1.90
CA VAL A 307 -9.81 17.37 2.15
C VAL A 307 -11.17 17.10 2.77
N ALA A 308 -11.62 17.98 3.65
CA ALA A 308 -12.93 17.88 4.27
C ALA A 308 -14.07 18.18 3.27
N ALA A 309 -15.14 17.39 3.27
CA ALA A 309 -16.33 17.64 2.43
C ALA A 309 -17.13 18.88 2.84
N GLY A 310 -17.07 19.28 4.12
CA GLY A 310 -17.83 20.40 4.72
C GLY A 310 -18.95 19.93 5.66
N ASN A 311 -19.45 20.85 6.49
CA ASN A 311 -20.30 20.53 7.65
C ASN A 311 -21.70 21.18 7.57
N ASP A 312 -22.20 21.41 6.36
CA ASP A 312 -23.42 22.17 6.10
C ASP A 312 -24.61 21.29 5.70
N ASN A 313 -24.43 19.96 5.69
CA ASN A 313 -25.40 18.99 5.16
C ASN A 313 -25.88 19.37 3.74
N ALA A 314 -24.92 19.71 2.88
CA ALA A 314 -25.14 20.20 1.52
C ALA A 314 -24.27 19.47 0.49
N ASP A 315 -24.46 19.78 -0.79
CA ASP A 315 -23.64 19.27 -1.88
C ASP A 315 -22.20 19.79 -1.75
N ALA A 316 -21.25 18.87 -1.52
CA ALA A 316 -19.82 19.12 -1.35
C ALA A 316 -19.20 19.82 -2.57
N CYS A 317 -19.78 19.69 -3.76
CA CYS A 317 -19.30 20.37 -4.97
C CYS A 317 -19.40 21.91 -4.88
N ASN A 318 -20.17 22.46 -3.95
CA ASN A 318 -20.31 23.91 -3.74
C ASN A 318 -19.28 24.50 -2.76
N TYR A 319 -18.35 23.67 -2.27
CA TYR A 319 -17.37 24.04 -1.25
C TYR A 319 -15.96 23.78 -1.76
N SER A 320 -15.01 24.61 -1.31
CA SER A 320 -13.58 24.41 -1.58
C SER A 320 -12.83 24.22 -0.26
N PRO A 321 -11.85 23.30 -0.21
CA PRO A 321 -11.30 22.52 -1.34
C PRO A 321 -12.07 21.23 -1.70
N ALA A 322 -13.28 21.00 -1.18
CA ALA A 322 -14.06 19.77 -1.44
C ALA A 322 -14.33 19.50 -2.94
N ALA A 323 -14.42 20.54 -3.77
CA ALA A 323 -14.59 20.43 -5.22
C ALA A 323 -13.29 20.12 -5.99
N ALA A 324 -12.13 20.05 -5.33
CA ALA A 324 -10.85 19.73 -5.97
C ALA A 324 -10.78 18.25 -6.39
N GLN A 325 -10.98 18.00 -7.69
CA GLN A 325 -11.15 16.65 -8.27
C GLN A 325 -10.03 15.64 -7.98
N LYS A 326 -8.78 16.10 -7.83
CA LYS A 326 -7.61 15.22 -7.65
C LYS A 326 -7.32 14.88 -6.19
N ALA A 327 -7.85 15.65 -5.24
CA ALA A 327 -7.78 15.31 -3.82
C ALA A 327 -8.77 14.21 -3.47
N VAL A 328 -8.63 13.60 -2.30
CA VAL A 328 -9.63 12.72 -1.71
C VAL A 328 -10.53 13.55 -0.81
N THR A 329 -11.79 13.76 -1.22
CA THR A 329 -12.78 14.51 -0.45
C THR A 329 -13.53 13.59 0.50
N VAL A 330 -13.53 13.95 1.78
CA VAL A 330 -13.88 13.04 2.88
C VAL A 330 -15.13 13.51 3.62
N GLY A 331 -16.16 12.67 3.57
CA GLY A 331 -17.36 12.81 4.39
C GLY A 331 -17.19 12.22 5.80
N ALA A 332 -18.02 12.63 6.74
CA ALA A 332 -17.98 12.18 8.12
C ALA A 332 -19.01 11.08 8.41
N SER A 333 -18.59 10.02 9.09
CA SER A 333 -19.46 8.97 9.62
C SER A 333 -19.50 8.97 11.16
N THR A 334 -20.49 8.26 11.71
CA THR A 334 -20.68 8.03 13.14
C THR A 334 -20.18 6.64 13.56
N LEU A 335 -20.11 6.40 14.86
CA LEU A 335 -19.82 5.07 15.42
C LEU A 335 -20.88 4.01 15.03
N ALA A 336 -22.10 4.44 14.71
CA ALA A 336 -23.20 3.57 14.34
C ALA A 336 -23.24 3.25 12.83
N ASP A 337 -22.17 3.58 12.09
CA ASP A 337 -22.12 3.46 10.64
C ASP A 337 -23.24 4.24 9.94
N GLU A 338 -23.50 5.46 10.41
CA GLU A 338 -24.38 6.42 9.73
C GLU A 338 -23.53 7.54 9.12
N ARG A 339 -24.02 8.20 8.08
CA ARG A 339 -23.51 9.53 7.72
C ARG A 339 -23.76 10.49 8.89
N ALA A 340 -22.73 11.20 9.33
CA ALA A 340 -22.91 12.24 10.35
C ALA A 340 -23.87 13.32 9.82
N TYR A 341 -24.85 13.72 10.63
CA TYR A 341 -25.96 14.59 10.20
C TYR A 341 -25.52 15.92 9.57
N PHE A 342 -24.34 16.44 9.93
CA PHE A 342 -23.77 17.68 9.37
C PHE A 342 -22.96 17.46 8.10
N SER A 343 -22.53 16.23 7.79
CA SER A 343 -21.59 15.97 6.70
C SER A 343 -22.20 16.38 5.36
N ASN A 344 -21.47 17.16 4.59
CA ASN A 344 -21.76 17.33 3.17
C ASN A 344 -21.65 15.97 2.43
N PHE A 345 -22.27 15.92 1.26
CA PHE A 345 -22.47 14.72 0.46
C PHE A 345 -22.45 15.06 -1.04
N GLY A 346 -22.76 14.08 -1.89
CA GLY A 346 -22.87 14.21 -3.34
C GLY A 346 -21.65 13.66 -4.06
N LYS A 347 -21.65 13.80 -5.39
CA LYS A 347 -20.62 13.23 -6.29
C LYS A 347 -19.18 13.73 -6.05
N CYS A 348 -19.01 14.87 -5.37
CA CYS A 348 -17.68 15.38 -5.03
C CYS A 348 -17.14 14.77 -3.72
N THR A 349 -17.93 13.99 -2.98
CA THR A 349 -17.45 13.18 -1.86
C THR A 349 -16.95 11.84 -2.41
N ASP A 350 -15.68 11.53 -2.18
CA ASP A 350 -15.08 10.28 -2.66
C ASP A 350 -15.30 9.12 -1.67
N ILE A 351 -15.17 9.41 -0.37
CA ILE A 351 -15.14 8.39 0.68
C ILE A 351 -15.59 8.99 2.02
N PHE A 352 -16.03 8.14 2.95
CA PHE A 352 -16.35 8.50 4.33
C PHE A 352 -15.32 7.95 5.30
N ALA A 353 -15.10 8.68 6.39
CA ALA A 353 -14.30 8.24 7.52
C ALA A 353 -14.91 8.75 8.85
N PRO A 354 -14.52 8.18 10.00
CA PRO A 354 -14.98 8.61 11.32
C PRO A 354 -14.84 10.11 11.55
N GLY A 355 -15.96 10.81 11.80
CA GLY A 355 -15.95 12.26 11.96
C GLY A 355 -16.83 12.82 13.09
N LEU A 356 -17.67 12.01 13.75
CA LEU A 356 -18.49 12.44 14.89
C LEU A 356 -17.90 11.92 16.22
N ASN A 357 -17.63 12.81 17.18
CA ASN A 357 -17.04 12.47 18.49
C ASN A 357 -15.68 11.77 18.36
N ILE A 358 -14.73 12.42 17.71
CA ILE A 358 -13.37 11.92 17.50
C ILE A 358 -12.43 12.49 18.57
N LEU A 359 -11.81 11.59 19.34
CA LEU A 359 -10.80 11.92 20.34
C LEU A 359 -9.42 12.01 19.70
N SER A 360 -8.73 13.14 19.90
CA SER A 360 -7.35 13.33 19.46
C SER A 360 -6.60 14.33 20.35
N THR A 361 -5.34 14.61 20.02
CA THR A 361 -4.48 15.56 20.72
C THR A 361 -5.01 16.99 20.67
N TRP A 362 -4.67 17.82 21.65
CA TRP A 362 -5.16 19.19 21.78
C TRP A 362 -4.07 20.15 22.30
N ILE A 363 -4.39 21.44 22.29
CA ILE A 363 -3.52 22.51 22.81
C ILE A 363 -3.69 22.70 24.33
N GLY A 364 -2.83 23.54 24.92
CA GLY A 364 -2.88 23.92 26.34
C GLY A 364 -1.92 23.12 27.23
N SER A 365 -1.54 21.90 26.84
CA SER A 365 -0.42 21.18 27.45
C SER A 365 0.17 20.13 26.50
N LYS A 366 1.30 19.53 26.87
CA LYS A 366 1.91 18.43 26.12
C LYS A 366 1.14 17.10 26.18
N TYR A 367 0.04 17.03 26.94
CA TYR A 367 -0.78 15.83 27.13
C TYR A 367 -2.28 16.05 26.84
N ALA A 368 -2.65 17.26 26.43
CA ALA A 368 -4.05 17.63 26.29
C ALA A 368 -4.70 16.83 25.15
N VAL A 369 -5.92 16.36 25.38
CA VAL A 369 -6.74 15.68 24.37
C VAL A 369 -8.13 16.31 24.37
N ASN A 370 -8.82 16.24 23.23
CA ASN A 370 -10.17 16.75 23.10
C ASN A 370 -10.99 15.89 22.13
N THR A 371 -12.30 15.85 22.36
CA THR A 371 -13.26 15.17 21.50
C THR A 371 -14.09 16.20 20.76
N ILE A 372 -13.93 16.25 19.43
CA ILE A 372 -14.67 17.18 18.57
C ILE A 372 -15.21 16.43 17.34
N SER A 373 -16.04 17.13 16.56
CA SER A 373 -16.77 16.56 15.43
C SER A 373 -16.66 17.45 14.21
N GLY A 374 -16.60 16.82 13.03
CA GLY A 374 -16.59 17.49 11.73
C GLY A 374 -16.04 16.57 10.64
N THR A 375 -16.29 16.90 9.38
CA THR A 375 -15.52 16.35 8.25
C THR A 375 -14.03 16.69 8.39
N SER A 376 -13.72 17.75 9.14
CA SER A 376 -12.39 18.10 9.60
C SER A 376 -11.71 17.02 10.46
N MET A 377 -12.47 16.13 11.09
CA MET A 377 -11.95 14.98 11.85
C MET A 377 -11.95 13.71 11.00
N ALA A 378 -12.80 13.62 9.98
CA ALA A 378 -12.79 12.52 9.00
C ALA A 378 -11.59 12.62 8.04
N SER A 379 -11.34 13.80 7.47
CA SER A 379 -10.22 14.08 6.57
C SER A 379 -8.84 13.60 7.07
N PRO A 380 -8.44 13.87 8.34
CA PRO A 380 -7.14 13.43 8.84
C PRO A 380 -7.03 11.92 9.03
N HIS A 381 -8.14 11.18 9.18
CA HIS A 381 -8.07 9.71 9.10
C HIS A 381 -7.61 9.28 7.70
N ILE A 382 -8.14 9.91 6.65
CA ILE A 382 -7.74 9.62 5.27
C ILE A 382 -6.33 10.09 4.96
N ALA A 383 -5.92 11.29 5.40
CA ALA A 383 -4.52 11.72 5.26
C ALA A 383 -3.57 10.74 5.97
N GLY A 384 -3.97 10.24 7.14
CA GLY A 384 -3.28 9.16 7.84
C GLY A 384 -3.23 7.87 7.03
N LEU A 385 -4.34 7.42 6.43
CA LEU A 385 -4.36 6.23 5.57
C LEU A 385 -3.50 6.38 4.31
N LEU A 386 -3.51 7.56 3.69
CA LEU A 386 -2.64 7.86 2.56
C LEU A 386 -1.17 7.75 3.00
N ALA A 387 -0.80 8.28 4.17
CA ALA A 387 0.56 8.16 4.69
C ALA A 387 0.92 6.72 5.04
N TYR A 388 -0.03 5.98 5.59
CA TYR A 388 0.09 4.57 5.91
C TYR A 388 0.35 3.74 4.63
N TYR A 389 -0.44 3.92 3.57
CA TYR A 389 -0.24 3.18 2.32
C TYR A 389 1.01 3.57 1.53
N VAL A 390 1.41 4.85 1.57
CA VAL A 390 2.70 5.28 0.99
C VAL A 390 3.86 4.63 1.75
N SER A 391 3.77 4.47 3.08
CA SER A 391 4.86 3.85 3.83
C SER A 391 4.99 2.35 3.60
N LEU A 392 3.88 1.66 3.34
CA LEU A 392 3.86 0.21 3.10
C LEU A 392 4.26 -0.19 1.67
N GLN A 393 4.59 0.78 0.81
CA GLN A 393 5.17 0.46 -0.50
C GLN A 393 6.54 -0.23 -0.30
N PRO A 394 6.82 -1.30 -1.08
CA PRO A 394 8.16 -1.82 -1.23
C PRO A 394 9.14 -0.70 -1.60
N ALA A 395 10.38 -0.80 -1.13
CA ALA A 395 11.42 0.17 -1.50
C ALA A 395 11.71 0.11 -3.01
N ASP A 396 11.99 1.25 -3.64
CA ASP A 396 12.26 1.35 -5.08
C ASP A 396 13.46 0.50 -5.53
N ASP A 397 14.37 0.15 -4.62
CA ASP A 397 15.55 -0.73 -4.83
C ASP A 397 15.32 -2.20 -4.45
N SER A 398 14.09 -2.55 -4.06
CA SER A 398 13.68 -3.91 -3.75
C SER A 398 13.40 -4.70 -5.03
N ALA A 399 13.67 -6.01 -5.01
CA ALA A 399 13.20 -6.91 -6.08
C ALA A 399 11.67 -6.98 -6.17
N PHE A 400 10.97 -6.47 -5.15
CA PHE A 400 9.50 -6.37 -5.06
C PHE A 400 8.98 -4.97 -5.43
N ALA A 401 9.83 -4.08 -5.94
CA ALA A 401 9.44 -2.73 -6.30
C ALA A 401 8.36 -2.77 -7.40
N ALA A 402 7.17 -2.26 -7.07
CA ALA A 402 6.13 -1.96 -8.04
C ALA A 402 6.38 -0.59 -8.70
N GLU A 403 5.66 -0.27 -9.78
CA GLU A 403 5.66 1.10 -10.32
C GLU A 403 5.35 2.12 -9.21
N LYS A 404 6.15 3.19 -9.14
CA LYS A 404 6.01 4.27 -8.15
C LYS A 404 4.55 4.69 -7.98
N ILE A 405 4.07 4.67 -6.73
CA ILE A 405 2.69 5.05 -6.43
C ILE A 405 2.46 6.54 -6.69
N THR A 406 1.56 6.84 -7.61
CA THR A 406 1.16 8.23 -7.92
C THR A 406 -0.08 8.60 -7.10
N PRO A 407 -0.37 9.89 -6.89
CA PRO A 407 -1.58 10.30 -6.19
C PRO A 407 -2.88 9.78 -6.80
N LYS A 408 -2.97 9.73 -8.13
CA LYS A 408 -4.13 9.13 -8.80
C LYS A 408 -4.27 7.64 -8.47
N LYS A 409 -3.19 6.86 -8.61
CA LYS A 409 -3.21 5.41 -8.32
C LYS A 409 -3.57 5.15 -6.86
N LEU A 410 -3.02 5.91 -5.92
CA LEU A 410 -3.34 5.72 -4.50
C LEU A 410 -4.78 6.10 -4.18
N LYS A 411 -5.31 7.18 -4.76
CA LYS A 411 -6.73 7.55 -4.61
C LYS A 411 -7.64 6.43 -5.13
N ASP A 412 -7.37 5.93 -6.34
CA ASP A 412 -8.16 4.85 -6.94
C ASP A 412 -8.10 3.58 -6.07
N ALA A 413 -6.90 3.20 -5.60
CA ALA A 413 -6.69 2.04 -4.74
C ALA A 413 -7.39 2.17 -3.37
N LEU A 414 -7.34 3.36 -2.75
CA LEU A 414 -8.04 3.66 -1.49
C LEU A 414 -9.57 3.48 -1.63
N ILE A 415 -10.13 3.94 -2.74
CA ILE A 415 -11.56 3.80 -3.07
C ILE A 415 -11.90 2.33 -3.34
N GLU A 416 -11.05 1.62 -4.07
CA GLU A 416 -11.26 0.21 -4.44
C GLU A 416 -11.31 -0.72 -3.22
N VAL A 417 -10.40 -0.54 -2.25
CA VAL A 417 -10.35 -1.39 -1.04
C VAL A 417 -11.36 -1.00 0.03
N ALA A 418 -12.06 0.13 -0.13
CA ALA A 418 -13.02 0.63 0.84
C ALA A 418 -14.17 -0.37 1.07
N THR A 419 -14.81 -0.26 2.23
CA THR A 419 -16.01 -1.04 2.52
C THR A 419 -17.23 -0.35 1.94
N SER A 420 -17.81 -0.95 0.91
CA SER A 420 -19.01 -0.47 0.23
C SER A 420 -20.29 -0.85 0.97
N GLY A 421 -21.26 0.06 0.97
CA GLY A 421 -22.59 -0.20 1.54
C GLY A 421 -22.63 -0.28 3.06
N ALA A 422 -21.55 0.11 3.75
CA ALA A 422 -21.48 0.06 5.22
C ALA A 422 -22.40 1.08 5.89
N LEU A 423 -22.58 2.25 5.25
CA LEU A 423 -23.18 3.39 5.90
C LEU A 423 -24.68 3.51 5.58
N SER A 424 -25.47 3.87 6.58
CA SER A 424 -26.83 4.36 6.40
C SER A 424 -26.86 5.88 6.20
N ASP A 425 -28.01 6.42 5.79
CA ASP A 425 -28.26 7.85 5.55
C ASP A 425 -27.35 8.52 4.49
N ILE A 426 -26.87 7.71 3.54
CA ILE A 426 -26.14 8.16 2.36
C ILE A 426 -27.13 8.47 1.22
N PRO A 427 -27.15 9.71 0.68
CA PRO A 427 -27.95 10.02 -0.51
C PRO A 427 -27.53 9.19 -1.73
N SER A 428 -28.47 8.89 -2.63
CA SER A 428 -28.25 7.96 -3.75
C SER A 428 -27.19 8.42 -4.77
N ASP A 429 -26.91 9.72 -4.83
CA ASP A 429 -25.90 10.33 -5.70
C ASP A 429 -24.51 10.44 -5.03
N THR A 430 -24.37 9.85 -3.84
CA THR A 430 -23.16 9.89 -3.03
C THR A 430 -22.56 8.48 -2.90
N PRO A 431 -21.26 8.28 -3.13
CA PRO A 431 -20.61 6.99 -2.91
C PRO A 431 -20.75 6.53 -1.46
N ASN A 432 -21.28 5.33 -1.24
CA ASN A 432 -21.34 4.69 0.08
C ASN A 432 -20.08 3.84 0.30
N LEU A 433 -18.96 4.51 0.55
CA LEU A 433 -17.65 3.89 0.73
C LEU A 433 -17.07 4.34 2.06
N LEU A 434 -16.77 3.39 2.94
CA LEU A 434 -16.15 3.63 4.23
C LEU A 434 -14.69 3.18 4.21
N ALA A 435 -13.81 4.08 4.65
CA ALA A 435 -12.37 3.87 4.64
C ALA A 435 -11.94 2.64 5.45
N TRP A 436 -10.96 1.93 4.91
CA TRP A 436 -10.34 0.76 5.53
C TRP A 436 -8.81 0.85 5.43
N ASN A 437 -8.07 0.29 6.39
CA ASN A 437 -6.60 0.44 6.49
C ASN A 437 -5.79 -0.78 6.07
N GLY A 438 -6.43 -1.87 5.64
CA GLY A 438 -5.73 -3.14 5.37
C GLY A 438 -5.83 -4.18 6.49
N GLY A 439 -6.54 -3.89 7.60
CA GLY A 439 -6.71 -4.83 8.71
C GLY A 439 -5.42 -5.14 9.47
N GLY A 440 -4.43 -4.23 9.38
CA GLY A 440 -3.10 -4.39 9.95
C GLY A 440 -2.12 -5.22 9.12
N ASN A 441 -2.46 -5.57 7.87
CA ASN A 441 -1.47 -6.08 6.91
C ASN A 441 -0.42 -4.97 6.63
N SER A 442 0.85 -5.35 6.57
CA SER A 442 2.00 -4.49 6.27
C SER A 442 2.41 -4.50 4.80
N ASN A 443 1.87 -5.42 4.00
CA ASN A 443 2.14 -5.52 2.57
C ASN A 443 1.05 -4.78 1.78
N TYR A 444 1.40 -3.65 1.18
CA TYR A 444 0.47 -2.88 0.36
C TYR A 444 -0.14 -3.70 -0.79
N THR A 445 0.64 -4.53 -1.47
CA THR A 445 0.17 -5.33 -2.61
C THR A 445 -0.91 -6.32 -2.17
N GLU A 446 -0.74 -6.96 -1.02
CA GLU A 446 -1.75 -7.86 -0.45
C GLU A 446 -3.01 -7.12 -0.01
N ILE A 447 -2.88 -5.90 0.52
CA ILE A 447 -4.05 -5.06 0.88
C ILE A 447 -4.89 -4.78 -0.37
N ILE A 448 -4.25 -4.39 -1.48
CA ILE A 448 -4.95 -4.11 -2.72
C ILE A 448 -5.54 -5.38 -3.34
N ALA A 449 -4.82 -6.51 -3.27
CA ALA A 449 -5.29 -7.80 -3.78
C ALA A 449 -6.56 -8.31 -3.07
N GLN A 450 -6.82 -7.88 -1.82
CA GLN A 450 -8.08 -8.18 -1.13
C GLN A 450 -9.30 -7.47 -1.75
N GLY A 451 -9.09 -6.38 -2.48
CA GLY A 451 -10.14 -5.62 -3.16
C GLY A 451 -11.21 -5.04 -2.24
N GLY A 452 -12.33 -4.65 -2.86
CA GLY A 452 -13.48 -4.09 -2.15
C GLY A 452 -14.27 -5.12 -1.36
N TYR A 453 -14.88 -4.67 -0.27
CA TYR A 453 -15.78 -5.48 0.56
C TYR A 453 -17.18 -4.85 0.56
N LYS A 454 -18.23 -5.67 0.54
CA LYS A 454 -19.61 -5.21 0.63
C LYS A 454 -20.13 -5.55 2.02
N ALA A 455 -20.50 -4.53 2.80
CA ALA A 455 -21.04 -4.74 4.13
C ALA A 455 -22.32 -5.58 4.07
N GLY A 456 -22.44 -6.58 4.94
CA GLY A 456 -23.60 -7.46 5.01
C GLY A 456 -23.62 -8.62 4.01
N SER A 457 -22.56 -8.84 3.21
CA SER A 457 -22.42 -10.07 2.43
C SER A 457 -22.32 -11.27 3.37
N THR A 458 -23.35 -12.12 3.41
CA THR A 458 -23.30 -13.40 4.12
C THR A 458 -22.41 -14.39 3.34
N VAL A 459 -22.10 -15.54 3.95
CA VAL A 459 -21.39 -16.64 3.28
C VAL A 459 -22.10 -17.06 1.97
N GLU A 460 -23.40 -16.83 1.85
CA GLU A 460 -24.20 -17.10 0.65
C GLU A 460 -23.83 -16.16 -0.53
N ASP A 461 -23.52 -14.88 -0.26
CA ASP A 461 -23.04 -13.94 -1.30
C ASP A 461 -21.64 -14.35 -1.84
N PHE A 462 -20.84 -15.03 -1.01
CA PHE A 462 -19.55 -15.58 -1.43
C PHE A 462 -19.74 -16.83 -2.30
N GLU A 463 -20.65 -17.74 -1.93
CA GLU A 463 -21.00 -18.89 -2.75
C GLU A 463 -21.62 -18.47 -4.10
N GLU A 464 -22.46 -17.43 -4.12
CA GLU A 464 -23.04 -16.90 -5.36
C GLU A 464 -21.97 -16.28 -6.27
N ARG A 465 -21.00 -15.53 -5.71
CA ARG A 465 -19.85 -15.00 -6.47
C ARG A 465 -18.92 -16.09 -6.99
N VAL A 466 -18.67 -17.13 -6.19
CA VAL A 466 -17.90 -18.31 -6.64
C VAL A 466 -18.67 -19.04 -7.74
N HIS A 467 -19.99 -19.16 -7.62
CA HIS A 467 -20.83 -19.78 -8.61
C HIS A 467 -20.86 -18.98 -9.92
N ASP A 468 -20.95 -17.65 -9.87
CA ASP A 468 -20.86 -16.79 -11.04
C ASP A 468 -19.48 -16.83 -11.71
N LEU A 469 -18.40 -16.86 -10.93
CA LEU A 469 -17.03 -17.04 -11.45
C LEU A 469 -16.85 -18.40 -12.14
N VAL A 470 -17.39 -19.47 -11.55
CA VAL A 470 -17.37 -20.81 -12.14
C VAL A 470 -18.22 -20.85 -13.41
N ASN A 471 -19.43 -20.27 -13.41
CA ASN A 471 -20.29 -20.18 -14.58
C ASN A 471 -19.64 -19.35 -15.70
N HIS A 472 -18.92 -18.29 -15.36
CA HIS A 472 -18.18 -17.49 -16.34
C HIS A 472 -16.98 -18.25 -16.91
N ALA A 473 -16.23 -18.96 -16.06
CA ALA A 473 -15.14 -19.84 -16.49
C ALA A 473 -15.66 -20.99 -17.38
N GLU A 474 -16.79 -21.60 -17.04
CA GLU A 474 -17.46 -22.62 -17.86
C GLU A 474 -17.95 -22.06 -19.20
N GLN A 475 -18.48 -20.83 -19.23
CA GLN A 475 -18.86 -20.18 -20.49
C GLN A 475 -17.66 -19.89 -21.40
N ILE A 476 -16.51 -19.51 -20.82
CA ILE A 476 -15.26 -19.31 -21.57
C ILE A 476 -14.75 -20.65 -22.09
N MET A 477 -14.69 -21.67 -21.22
CA MET A 477 -14.28 -23.03 -21.57
C MET A 477 -15.23 -23.73 -22.55
N HIS A 478 -16.49 -23.32 -22.67
CA HIS A 478 -17.42 -23.84 -23.68
C HIS A 478 -17.40 -23.06 -25.00
N LYS A 479 -17.04 -21.77 -24.98
CA LYS A 479 -16.97 -20.94 -26.19
C LYS A 479 -15.68 -21.13 -26.98
N GLU A 480 -14.55 -21.41 -26.32
CA GLU A 480 -13.27 -21.62 -27.00
C GLU A 480 -13.19 -22.93 -27.81
N PRO A 481 -13.64 -24.11 -27.32
CA PRO A 481 -13.62 -25.33 -28.12
C PRO A 481 -14.62 -25.29 -29.27
N GLY A 482 -15.75 -24.59 -29.12
CA GLY A 482 -16.75 -24.44 -30.18
C GLY A 482 -16.25 -23.62 -31.37
N ALA A 483 -15.51 -22.54 -31.10
CA ALA A 483 -14.85 -21.73 -32.11
C ALA A 483 -13.73 -22.52 -32.82
N ILE A 484 -12.87 -23.19 -32.05
CA ILE A 484 -11.76 -24.00 -32.57
C ILE A 484 -12.26 -25.20 -33.38
N TYR A 485 -13.33 -25.88 -32.95
CA TYR A 485 -13.91 -27.01 -33.69
C TYR A 485 -14.56 -26.57 -35.01
N SER A 486 -15.13 -25.35 -35.07
CA SER A 486 -15.70 -24.79 -36.30
C SER A 486 -14.63 -24.37 -37.31
N GLU A 487 -13.50 -23.81 -36.84
CA GLU A 487 -12.36 -23.45 -37.68
C GLU A 487 -11.61 -24.70 -38.20
N ILE A 488 -11.47 -25.74 -37.39
CA ILE A 488 -10.88 -27.01 -37.83
C ILE A 488 -11.78 -27.70 -38.87
N LYS A 489 -13.11 -27.67 -38.71
CA LYS A 489 -14.03 -28.26 -39.70
C LYS A 489 -14.04 -27.50 -41.03
N GLY A 490 -13.84 -26.19 -41.01
CA GLY A 490 -13.68 -25.37 -42.21
C GLY A 490 -12.35 -25.62 -42.94
N ALA A 491 -11.28 -25.89 -42.20
CA ALA A 491 -9.95 -26.18 -42.76
C ALA A 491 -9.81 -27.61 -43.33
N VAL A 492 -10.62 -28.57 -42.90
CA VAL A 492 -10.63 -29.96 -43.43
C VAL A 492 -11.55 -30.13 -44.66
N ALA A 493 -12.38 -29.14 -44.98
CA ALA A 493 -13.30 -29.18 -46.12
C ALA A 493 -12.88 -28.28 -47.32
N ALA A 494 -11.67 -27.73 -47.31
CA ALA A 494 -11.11 -26.88 -48.36
C ALA A 494 -10.04 -27.61 -49.19
#